data_AF-A0A1X6NSN9-F1
#
_entry.id   AF-A0A1X6NSN9-F1
#
_cell.length_a   1.000
_cell.length_b   1.000
_cell.length_c   1.000
_cell.angle_alpha   90.00
_cell.angle_beta   90.00
_cell.angle_gamma   90.00
#
_symmetry.space_group_name_H-M   'P 1'
#
loop_
_entity.id
_entity.type
_entity.pdbx_description
1 polymer ?
#
loop_
_entity_poly.entity_id
_entity_poly.type
_entity_poly.pdbx_seq_one_letter_code
_entity_poly.pdbx_strand_id
1 'polypeptide(L)'
;MSMSAAHAEAVNVAYAEAVFASGGKFGYCTDDDEWAAFYSKLVGPVWLPPLRSLMSPKYVNTVFHKVDASMHAVLASLVGRFYQCDGWTGPNGEQVFCVSLGAPLPFYVSSSRIAGRRESADTLVDKIKEQLSLVENAAEESWQTFHDTGFVTDSPNVNHSARTQLLEADVFSFGYGCASHA
;
A
#
# COMPACT_ATOMS: atom_id res chain seq x y z
N MET A 1 -14.79 8.58 37.01
CA MET A 1 -15.83 7.82 36.28
C MET A 1 -15.11 6.87 35.33
N SER A 2 -15.45 5.58 35.31
CA SER A 2 -14.84 4.64 34.35
C SER A 2 -15.51 4.78 32.99
N MET A 3 -14.72 4.67 31.93
CA MET A 3 -15.20 4.61 30.56
C MET A 3 -15.98 3.30 30.33
N SER A 4 -17.10 3.34 29.61
CA SER A 4 -17.80 2.11 29.22
C SER A 4 -16.98 1.36 28.15
N ALA A 5 -17.10 0.04 28.10
CA ALA A 5 -16.37 -0.78 27.12
C ALA A 5 -16.65 -0.35 25.66
N ALA A 6 -17.91 -0.02 25.35
CA ALA A 6 -18.29 0.47 24.02
C ALA A 6 -17.67 1.83 23.68
N HIS A 7 -17.60 2.75 24.66
CA HIS A 7 -16.94 4.04 24.44
C HIS A 7 -15.43 3.87 24.28
N ALA A 8 -14.79 3.02 25.07
CA ALA A 8 -13.35 2.72 24.94
C ALA A 8 -13.02 2.12 23.58
N GLU A 9 -13.85 1.19 23.07
CA GLU A 9 -13.68 0.62 21.74
C GLU A 9 -13.77 1.68 20.64
N ALA A 10 -14.79 2.55 20.70
CA ALA A 10 -14.97 3.63 19.72
C ALA A 10 -13.80 4.62 19.71
N VAL A 11 -13.30 5.00 20.89
CA VAL A 11 -12.11 5.85 21.03
C VAL A 11 -10.87 5.19 20.44
N ASN A 12 -10.66 3.88 20.67
CA ASN A 12 -9.51 3.17 20.14
C ASN A 12 -9.52 3.09 18.60
N VAL A 13 -10.69 2.90 17.99
CA VAL A 13 -10.85 2.95 16.53
C VAL A 13 -10.53 4.36 16.01
N ALA A 14 -11.11 5.41 16.62
CA ALA A 14 -10.86 6.79 16.20
C ALA A 14 -9.38 7.20 16.35
N TYR A 15 -8.70 6.74 17.41
CA TYR A 15 -7.26 6.93 17.57
C TYR A 15 -6.47 6.25 16.45
N ALA A 16 -6.80 5.01 16.09
CA ALA A 16 -6.13 4.32 14.99
C ALA A 16 -6.37 5.00 13.63
N GLU A 17 -7.58 5.52 13.38
CA GLU A 17 -7.88 6.32 12.19
C GLU A 17 -7.02 7.60 12.15
N ALA A 18 -6.89 8.31 13.27
CA ALA A 18 -6.07 9.51 13.37
C ALA A 18 -4.57 9.21 13.16
N VAL A 19 -4.05 8.13 13.74
CA VAL A 19 -2.65 7.69 13.52
C VAL A 19 -2.43 7.34 12.05
N PHE A 20 -3.36 6.61 11.43
CA PHE A 20 -3.26 6.24 10.02
C PHE A 20 -3.28 7.47 9.11
N ALA A 21 -4.25 8.37 9.30
CA ALA A 21 -4.42 9.57 8.47
C ALA A 21 -3.25 10.56 8.60
N SER A 22 -2.61 10.62 9.76
CA SER A 22 -1.45 11.50 10.00
C SER A 22 -0.11 10.91 9.54
N GLY A 23 -0.06 9.63 9.15
CA GLY A 23 1.22 8.93 8.94
C GLY A 23 2.04 8.82 10.23
N GLY A 24 1.35 8.84 11.37
CA GLY A 24 1.92 9.04 12.68
C GLY A 24 2.58 7.82 13.31
N LYS A 25 3.40 8.05 14.34
CA LYS A 25 3.88 6.96 15.21
C LYS A 25 2.74 6.49 16.12
N PHE A 26 2.60 5.17 16.30
CA PHE A 26 1.60 4.59 17.22
C PHE A 26 1.75 5.08 18.66
N GLY A 27 2.97 5.40 19.07
CA GLY A 27 3.30 5.88 20.40
C GLY A 27 3.16 7.38 20.58
N TYR A 28 2.53 8.16 19.69
CA TYR A 28 2.45 9.62 19.87
C TYR A 28 1.97 10.02 21.27
N CYS A 29 0.92 9.38 21.78
CA CYS A 29 0.39 9.66 23.11
C CYS A 29 1.22 9.09 24.28
N THR A 30 2.29 8.33 24.03
CA THR A 30 3.18 7.77 25.07
C THR A 30 4.62 8.26 24.98
N ASP A 31 5.06 8.67 23.81
CA ASP A 31 6.45 9.00 23.49
C ASP A 31 6.69 10.52 23.49
N ASP A 32 5.61 11.32 23.56
CA ASP A 32 5.62 12.78 23.50
C ASP A 32 4.62 13.38 24.51
N ASP A 33 5.13 14.21 25.43
CA ASP A 33 4.36 14.79 26.52
C ASP A 33 3.25 15.73 26.03
N GLU A 34 3.44 16.43 24.91
CA GLU A 34 2.44 17.36 24.36
C GLU A 34 1.25 16.57 23.79
N TRP A 35 1.54 15.49 23.07
CA TRP A 35 0.52 14.59 22.56
C TRP A 35 -0.19 13.84 23.69
N ALA A 36 0.53 13.37 24.71
CA ALA A 36 -0.06 12.76 25.89
C ALA A 36 -1.04 13.73 26.59
N ALA A 37 -0.65 14.99 26.75
CA ALA A 37 -1.51 16.03 27.33
C ALA A 37 -2.72 16.35 26.45
N PHE A 38 -2.53 16.41 25.12
CA PHE A 38 -3.62 16.62 24.16
C PHE A 38 -4.67 15.52 24.24
N TYR A 39 -4.26 14.24 24.17
CA TYR A 39 -5.18 13.11 24.23
C TYR A 39 -5.83 12.96 25.61
N SER A 40 -5.10 13.25 26.69
CA SER A 40 -5.66 13.28 28.05
C SER A 40 -6.75 14.35 28.20
N LYS A 41 -6.61 15.50 27.55
CA LYS A 41 -7.67 16.54 27.51
C LYS A 41 -8.84 16.16 26.61
N LEU A 42 -8.57 15.56 25.45
CA LEU A 42 -9.57 15.25 24.43
C LEU A 42 -10.47 14.07 24.86
N VAL A 43 -9.85 13.01 25.36
CA VAL A 43 -10.49 11.72 25.66
C VAL A 43 -10.75 11.54 27.15
N GLY A 44 -9.89 12.13 27.98
CA GLY A 44 -9.95 12.06 29.43
C GLY A 44 -8.73 11.36 30.03
N PRO A 45 -8.35 11.68 31.28
CA PRO A 45 -7.10 11.27 31.90
C PRO A 45 -7.02 9.77 32.26
N VAL A 46 -8.13 9.04 32.13
CA VAL A 46 -8.22 7.61 32.47
C VAL A 46 -7.99 6.74 31.24
N TRP A 47 -8.13 7.30 30.04
CA TRP A 47 -7.88 6.54 28.82
C TRP A 47 -6.38 6.36 28.60
N LEU A 48 -6.00 5.14 28.24
CA LEU A 48 -4.67 4.79 27.80
C LEU A 48 -4.78 4.19 26.41
N PRO A 49 -3.81 4.46 25.52
CA PRO A 49 -3.79 3.85 24.21
C PRO A 49 -3.69 2.32 24.30
N PRO A 50 -4.30 1.59 23.36
CA PRO A 50 -4.08 0.15 23.24
C PRO A 50 -2.60 -0.20 23.11
N LEU A 51 -2.19 -1.29 23.75
CA LEU A 51 -0.85 -1.85 23.58
C LEU A 51 -0.57 -2.14 22.10
N ARG A 52 0.70 -2.05 21.69
CA ARG A 52 1.14 -2.31 20.31
C ARG A 52 0.65 -3.67 19.78
N SER A 53 0.63 -4.69 20.64
CA SER A 53 0.16 -6.04 20.35
C SER A 53 -1.34 -6.13 20.03
N LEU A 54 -2.13 -5.13 20.43
CA LEU A 54 -3.55 -4.99 20.07
C LEU A 54 -3.75 -3.95 18.97
N MET A 55 -2.98 -2.86 19.00
CA MET A 55 -3.08 -1.74 18.05
C MET A 55 -2.90 -2.22 16.61
N SER A 56 -1.80 -2.92 16.33
CA SER A 56 -1.47 -3.35 14.97
C SER A 56 -2.45 -4.40 14.42
N PRO A 57 -2.64 -5.58 15.05
CA PRO A 57 -3.43 -6.63 14.42
C PRO A 57 -4.94 -6.37 14.41
N LYS A 58 -5.45 -5.51 15.29
CA LYS A 58 -6.89 -5.21 15.39
C LYS A 58 -7.23 -3.87 14.76
N TYR A 59 -6.84 -2.77 15.40
CA TYR A 59 -7.36 -1.44 15.04
C TYR A 59 -6.75 -0.93 13.74
N VAL A 60 -5.43 -1.04 13.57
CA VAL A 60 -4.75 -0.61 12.33
C VAL A 60 -5.18 -1.46 11.15
N ASN A 61 -5.24 -2.78 11.31
CA ASN A 61 -5.74 -3.66 10.24
C ASN A 61 -7.19 -3.32 9.85
N THR A 62 -8.05 -2.98 10.81
CA THR A 62 -9.42 -2.56 10.51
C THR A 62 -9.44 -1.28 9.66
N VAL A 63 -8.66 -0.27 10.04
CA VAL A 63 -8.56 0.99 9.28
C VAL A 63 -7.90 0.75 7.92
N PHE A 64 -6.83 -0.05 7.87
CA PHE A 64 -6.15 -0.42 6.65
C PHE A 64 -7.11 -1.12 5.68
N HIS A 65 -7.83 -2.17 6.08
CA HIS A 65 -8.77 -2.86 5.21
C HIS A 65 -9.89 -1.95 4.69
N LYS A 66 -10.36 -1.00 5.50
CA LYS A 66 -11.36 0.00 5.09
C LYS A 66 -10.80 0.94 4.01
N VAL A 67 -9.58 1.44 4.21
CA VAL A 67 -8.91 2.32 3.25
C VAL A 67 -8.52 1.56 1.98
N ASP A 68 -8.00 0.35 2.12
CA ASP A 68 -7.58 -0.54 1.04
C ASP A 68 -8.75 -0.90 0.12
N ALA A 69 -9.90 -1.30 0.68
CA ALA A 69 -11.10 -1.55 -0.11
C ALA A 69 -11.58 -0.29 -0.86
N SER A 70 -11.52 0.88 -0.21
CA SER A 70 -11.90 2.15 -0.83
C SER A 70 -10.93 2.53 -1.96
N MET A 71 -9.63 2.32 -1.75
CA MET A 71 -8.58 2.54 -2.74
C MET A 71 -8.77 1.63 -3.94
N HIS A 72 -9.00 0.34 -3.73
CA HIS A 72 -9.24 -0.61 -4.82
C HIS A 72 -10.49 -0.24 -5.64
N ALA A 73 -11.57 0.21 -4.99
CA ALA A 73 -12.75 0.73 -5.70
C ALA A 73 -12.44 1.97 -6.54
N VAL A 74 -11.63 2.92 -6.03
CA VAL A 74 -11.17 4.07 -6.81
C VAL A 74 -10.33 3.62 -8.00
N LEU A 75 -9.33 2.75 -7.77
CA LEU A 75 -8.45 2.24 -8.81
C LEU A 75 -9.21 1.51 -9.91
N ALA A 76 -10.22 0.71 -9.56
CA ALA A 76 -11.11 0.03 -10.51
C ALA A 76 -11.87 1.01 -11.43
N SER A 77 -12.23 2.20 -10.91
CA SER A 77 -12.97 3.21 -11.66
C SER A 77 -12.12 4.10 -12.58
N LEU A 78 -10.80 4.06 -12.47
CA LEU A 78 -9.92 4.96 -13.22
C LEU A 78 -9.68 4.47 -14.65
N VAL A 79 -9.82 5.38 -15.62
CA VAL A 79 -9.40 5.20 -17.01
C VAL A 79 -8.02 5.84 -17.20
N GLY A 80 -7.14 5.23 -17.99
CA GLY A 80 -5.81 5.80 -18.28
C GLY A 80 -4.83 5.72 -17.10
N ARG A 81 -4.74 4.56 -16.43
CA ARG A 81 -3.89 4.36 -15.26
C ARG A 81 -2.42 4.15 -15.63
N PHE A 82 -1.52 4.40 -14.68
CA PHE A 82 -0.13 4.00 -14.80
C PHE A 82 0.21 3.01 -13.70
N TYR A 83 0.70 1.85 -14.10
CA TYR A 83 1.33 0.89 -13.21
C TYR A 83 2.82 1.24 -13.13
N GLN A 84 3.30 1.52 -11.93
CA GLN A 84 4.70 1.75 -11.66
C GLN A 84 5.23 0.65 -10.76
N CYS A 85 6.31 0.02 -11.19
CA CYS A 85 7.08 -0.95 -10.41
C CYS A 85 8.44 -0.35 -10.09
N ASP A 86 8.70 -0.12 -8.81
CA ASP A 86 9.99 0.31 -8.30
C ASP A 86 10.62 -0.80 -7.46
N GLY A 87 11.94 -0.93 -7.54
CA GLY A 87 12.68 -2.03 -6.99
C GLY A 87 13.99 -1.56 -6.37
N TRP A 88 14.31 -2.04 -5.17
CA TRP A 88 15.60 -1.79 -4.56
C TRP A 88 16.17 -3.03 -3.89
N THR A 89 17.49 -3.08 -3.79
CA THR A 89 18.20 -4.13 -3.05
C THR A 89 18.70 -3.56 -1.73
N GLY A 90 18.29 -4.16 -0.63
CA GLY A 90 18.74 -3.82 0.71
C GLY A 90 20.18 -4.28 0.98
N PRO A 91 20.81 -3.81 2.08
CA PRO A 91 22.20 -4.15 2.42
C PRO A 91 22.47 -5.65 2.60
N ASN A 92 21.43 -6.42 2.95
CA ASN A 92 21.52 -7.87 3.15
C ASN A 92 21.30 -8.67 1.84
N GLY A 93 21.19 -7.98 0.69
CA GLY A 93 20.86 -8.61 -0.60
C GLY A 93 19.38 -8.96 -0.77
N GLU A 94 18.53 -8.54 0.17
CA GLU A 94 17.07 -8.63 0.07
C GLU A 94 16.57 -7.71 -1.04
N GLN A 95 15.79 -8.22 -1.97
CA GLN A 95 15.18 -7.40 -3.02
C GLN A 95 13.75 -7.05 -2.59
N VAL A 96 13.39 -5.79 -2.73
CA VAL A 96 12.03 -5.31 -2.45
C VAL A 96 11.50 -4.69 -3.72
N PHE A 97 10.27 -5.07 -4.07
CA PHE A 97 9.53 -4.52 -5.18
C PHE A 97 8.29 -3.84 -4.61
N CYS A 98 8.07 -2.57 -4.95
CA CYS A 98 6.86 -1.86 -4.63
C CYS A 98 6.11 -1.51 -5.91
N VAL A 99 4.79 -1.51 -5.78
CA VAL A 99 3.86 -1.27 -6.85
C VAL A 99 3.01 -0.07 -6.48
N SER A 100 2.93 0.88 -7.40
CA SER A 100 1.90 1.91 -7.37
C SER A 100 1.06 1.87 -8.64
N LEU A 101 -0.21 2.20 -8.50
CA LEU A 101 -1.17 2.27 -9.60
C LEU A 101 -1.97 3.55 -9.47
N GLY A 102 -2.26 4.22 -10.57
CA GLY A 102 -3.21 5.35 -10.60
C GLY A 102 -2.86 6.44 -11.61
N ALA A 103 -3.80 7.35 -11.82
CA ALA A 103 -3.64 8.59 -12.57
C ALA A 103 -4.76 9.58 -12.17
N PRO A 104 -4.48 10.89 -11.98
CA PRO A 104 -3.16 11.52 -11.94
C PRO A 104 -2.41 11.30 -10.61
N LEU A 105 -3.07 10.71 -9.60
CA LEU A 105 -2.48 10.44 -8.29
C LEU A 105 -2.08 8.96 -8.19
N PRO A 106 -0.82 8.64 -7.86
CA PRO A 106 -0.41 7.26 -7.63
C PRO A 106 -0.88 6.78 -6.26
N PHE A 107 -1.47 5.60 -6.20
CA PHE A 107 -1.78 4.89 -4.97
C PHE A 107 -0.77 3.75 -4.79
N TYR A 108 -0.22 3.63 -3.59
CA TYR A 108 0.56 2.45 -3.22
C TYR A 108 -0.38 1.24 -3.16
N VAL A 109 -0.10 0.21 -3.94
CA VAL A 109 -0.89 -1.02 -3.95
C VAL A 109 -0.27 -2.02 -2.98
N SER A 110 1.02 -2.31 -3.16
CA SER A 110 1.69 -3.31 -2.33
C SER A 110 3.20 -3.23 -2.44
N SER A 111 3.86 -4.01 -1.59
CA SER A 111 5.26 -4.35 -1.75
C SER A 111 5.47 -5.82 -1.43
N SER A 112 6.41 -6.43 -2.15
CA SER A 112 6.83 -7.79 -1.89
C SER A 112 8.34 -7.82 -1.64
N ARG A 113 8.73 -8.60 -0.63
CA ARG A 113 10.13 -8.90 -0.34
C ARG A 113 10.49 -10.22 -0.98
N ILE A 114 11.70 -10.29 -1.49
CA ILE A 114 12.24 -11.46 -2.15
C ILE A 114 13.59 -11.74 -1.51
N ALA A 115 13.65 -12.86 -0.80
CA ALA A 115 14.83 -13.29 -0.08
C ALA A 115 15.69 -14.21 -0.96
N GLY A 116 16.97 -13.86 -1.10
CA GLY A 116 18.03 -14.85 -1.28
C GLY A 116 18.36 -15.32 -2.70
N ARG A 117 17.75 -14.79 -3.78
CA ARG A 117 18.20 -15.03 -5.17
C ARG A 117 17.94 -13.82 -6.07
N ARG A 118 18.75 -13.68 -7.13
CA ARG A 118 18.53 -12.69 -8.19
C ARG A 118 17.25 -13.06 -8.94
N GLU A 119 16.32 -12.11 -9.07
CA GLU A 119 15.06 -12.38 -9.76
C GLU A 119 15.20 -12.59 -11.27
N SER A 120 14.27 -13.37 -11.81
CA SER A 120 14.06 -13.50 -13.25
C SER A 120 12.94 -12.56 -13.71
N ALA A 121 12.89 -12.31 -15.02
CA ALA A 121 11.79 -11.57 -15.60
C ALA A 121 10.45 -12.29 -15.38
N ASP A 122 10.42 -13.60 -15.52
CA ASP A 122 9.21 -14.43 -15.39
C ASP A 122 8.60 -14.32 -13.99
N THR A 123 9.41 -14.40 -12.93
CA THR A 123 8.90 -14.24 -11.56
C THR A 123 8.31 -12.85 -11.34
N LEU A 124 8.95 -11.81 -11.89
CA LEU A 124 8.45 -10.44 -11.78
C LEU A 124 7.12 -10.28 -12.53
N VAL A 125 6.98 -10.90 -13.70
CA VAL A 125 5.73 -10.94 -14.48
C VAL A 125 4.62 -11.61 -13.69
N ASP A 126 4.87 -12.77 -13.08
CA ASP A 126 3.88 -13.49 -12.27
C ASP A 126 3.43 -12.66 -11.08
N LYS A 127 4.37 -12.00 -10.40
CA LYS A 127 4.06 -11.07 -9.29
C LYS A 127 3.23 -9.89 -9.74
N ILE A 128 3.56 -9.27 -10.87
CA ILE A 128 2.78 -8.15 -11.42
C ILE A 128 1.35 -8.60 -11.71
N LYS A 129 1.15 -9.77 -12.32
CA LYS A 129 -0.18 -10.33 -12.58
C LYS A 129 -0.95 -10.64 -11.30
N GLU A 130 -0.28 -11.16 -10.27
CA GLU A 130 -0.89 -11.38 -8.95
C GLU A 130 -1.40 -10.06 -8.34
N GLN A 131 -0.59 -8.99 -8.42
CA GLN A 131 -0.99 -7.67 -7.91
C GLN A 131 -2.13 -7.04 -8.72
N LEU A 132 -2.11 -7.19 -10.05
CA LEU A 132 -3.21 -6.75 -10.91
C LEU A 132 -4.52 -7.47 -10.56
N SER A 133 -4.46 -8.77 -10.28
CA SER A 133 -5.62 -9.57 -9.87
C SER A 133 -6.26 -9.06 -8.57
N LEU A 134 -5.48 -8.49 -7.65
CA LEU A 134 -6.02 -7.87 -6.43
C LEU A 134 -6.88 -6.63 -6.75
N VAL A 135 -6.45 -5.83 -7.73
CA VAL A 135 -7.20 -4.64 -8.18
C VAL A 135 -8.44 -5.04 -8.99
N GLU A 136 -8.35 -6.09 -9.81
CA GLU A 136 -9.47 -6.61 -10.61
C GLU A 136 -10.59 -7.20 -9.76
N ASN A 137 -10.27 -7.96 -8.70
CA ASN A 137 -11.31 -8.55 -7.84
C ASN A 137 -12.19 -7.50 -7.15
N ALA A 138 -11.78 -6.23 -7.14
CA ALA A 138 -12.58 -5.10 -6.67
C ALA A 138 -13.41 -4.42 -7.77
N ALA A 139 -13.16 -4.73 -9.05
CA ALA A 139 -13.91 -4.26 -10.20
C ALA A 139 -14.93 -5.32 -10.64
N GLU A 140 -16.14 -4.92 -11.03
CA GLU A 140 -17.10 -5.84 -11.67
C GLU A 140 -16.71 -6.17 -13.13
N GLU A 141 -15.62 -5.61 -13.65
CA GLU A 141 -15.13 -5.76 -15.03
C GLU A 141 -13.73 -6.39 -15.12
N SER A 142 -13.50 -7.15 -16.20
CA SER A 142 -12.23 -7.83 -16.50
C SER A 142 -11.14 -6.85 -16.93
N TRP A 143 -9.87 -7.14 -16.60
CA TRP A 143 -8.69 -6.36 -17.01
C TRP A 143 -8.68 -5.90 -18.46
N GLN A 144 -9.19 -6.74 -19.35
CA GLN A 144 -9.18 -6.51 -20.78
C GLN A 144 -9.95 -5.25 -21.17
N THR A 145 -10.88 -4.72 -20.36
CA THR A 145 -11.54 -3.44 -20.67
C THR A 145 -10.67 -2.22 -20.32
N PHE A 146 -9.54 -2.38 -19.64
CA PHE A 146 -8.64 -1.31 -19.20
C PHE A 146 -7.47 -1.06 -20.15
N HIS A 147 -7.76 -1.08 -21.45
CA HIS A 147 -6.85 -0.94 -22.61
C HIS A 147 -5.97 0.33 -22.65
N ASP A 148 -5.94 1.16 -21.60
CA ASP A 148 -5.15 2.39 -21.53
C ASP A 148 -4.21 2.41 -20.31
N THR A 149 -3.69 1.25 -19.89
CA THR A 149 -2.75 1.21 -18.76
C THR A 149 -1.30 1.24 -19.24
N GLY A 150 -0.56 2.29 -18.85
CA GLY A 150 0.88 2.38 -19.08
C GLY A 150 1.67 1.64 -18.00
N PHE A 151 2.82 1.06 -18.36
CA PHE A 151 3.73 0.40 -17.43
C PHE A 151 5.09 1.10 -17.32
N VAL A 152 5.52 1.40 -16.09
CA VAL A 152 6.78 2.06 -15.78
C VAL A 152 7.61 1.19 -14.86
N THR A 153 8.85 0.97 -15.22
CA THR A 153 9.84 0.37 -14.35
C THR A 153 11.22 0.89 -14.70
N ASP A 154 12.20 0.75 -13.81
CA ASP A 154 13.59 1.05 -14.11
C ASP A 154 14.12 0.19 -15.27
N SER A 155 15.34 0.47 -15.72
CA SER A 155 15.91 -0.14 -16.93
C SER A 155 16.97 -1.26 -16.72
N PRO A 156 17.24 -1.83 -15.53
CA PRO A 156 18.11 -2.99 -15.45
C PRO A 156 17.47 -4.20 -16.18
N ASN A 157 18.32 -5.12 -16.64
CA ASN A 157 17.95 -6.19 -17.59
C ASN A 157 16.69 -6.98 -17.22
N VAL A 158 16.47 -7.28 -15.94
CA VAL A 158 15.30 -8.05 -15.46
C VAL A 158 14.02 -7.25 -15.66
N ASN A 159 13.98 -6.00 -15.22
CA ASN A 159 12.80 -5.16 -15.26
C ASN A 159 12.50 -4.72 -16.71
N HIS A 160 13.54 -4.47 -17.50
CA HIS A 160 13.39 -4.30 -18.94
C HIS A 160 12.76 -5.53 -19.60
N SER A 161 13.25 -6.74 -19.29
CA SER A 161 12.74 -7.98 -19.89
C SER A 161 11.30 -8.27 -19.45
N ALA A 162 10.96 -8.07 -18.18
CA ALA A 162 9.59 -8.19 -17.69
C ALA A 162 8.65 -7.20 -18.40
N ARG A 163 9.08 -5.94 -18.58
CA ARG A 163 8.34 -4.95 -19.37
C ARG A 163 8.09 -5.42 -20.79
N THR A 164 9.10 -5.93 -21.48
CA THR A 164 8.94 -6.48 -22.83
C THR A 164 7.92 -7.63 -22.84
N GLN A 165 8.04 -8.60 -21.94
CA GLN A 165 7.12 -9.74 -21.87
C GLN A 165 5.67 -9.32 -21.61
N LEU A 166 5.46 -8.34 -20.71
CA LEU A 166 4.11 -7.85 -20.40
C LEU A 166 3.47 -7.08 -21.56
N LEU A 167 4.27 -6.36 -22.35
CA LEU A 167 3.81 -5.68 -23.56
C LEU A 167 3.51 -6.69 -24.69
N GLU A 168 4.36 -7.69 -24.88
CA GLU A 168 4.15 -8.75 -25.88
C GLU A 168 2.94 -9.64 -25.57
N ALA A 169 2.58 -9.76 -24.30
CA ALA A 169 1.41 -10.49 -23.84
C ALA A 169 0.13 -9.62 -23.76
N ASP A 170 0.16 -8.40 -24.28
CA ASP A 170 -0.95 -7.43 -24.25
C ASP A 170 -1.50 -7.17 -22.82
N VAL A 171 -0.65 -7.29 -21.79
CA VAL A 171 -1.04 -6.98 -20.39
C VAL A 171 -1.09 -5.47 -20.18
N PHE A 172 -0.21 -4.72 -20.84
CA PHE A 172 -0.20 -3.25 -20.83
C PHE A 172 -0.13 -2.72 -22.26
N SER A 173 -0.66 -1.52 -22.46
CA SER A 173 -0.78 -0.92 -23.80
C SER A 173 0.51 -0.26 -24.28
N PHE A 174 1.29 0.25 -23.33
CA PHE A 174 2.59 0.85 -23.58
C PHE A 174 3.43 0.83 -22.31
N GLY A 175 4.75 0.96 -22.44
CA GLY A 175 5.62 1.05 -21.27
C GLY A 175 6.91 1.81 -21.54
N TYR A 176 7.48 2.36 -20.49
CA TYR A 176 8.70 3.18 -20.57
C TYR A 176 9.63 2.94 -19.37
N GLY A 177 10.90 3.32 -19.56
CA GLY A 177 11.91 3.31 -18.52
C GLY A 177 11.72 4.47 -17.54
N CYS A 178 12.03 4.23 -16.27
CA CYS A 178 12.05 5.28 -15.26
C CYS A 178 13.10 6.35 -15.60
N ALA A 179 12.66 7.61 -15.75
CA ALA A 179 13.56 8.73 -16.07
C ALA A 179 14.55 9.04 -14.93
N SER A 180 14.20 8.76 -13.67
CA SER A 180 15.10 8.95 -12.53
C SER A 180 16.29 7.97 -12.51
N HIS A 181 16.22 6.90 -13.31
CA HIS A 181 17.28 5.91 -13.46
C HIS A 181 18.09 6.10 -14.76
N ALA A 182 17.70 7.06 -15.61
CA ALA A 182 18.34 7.35 -16.89
C ALA A 182 19.59 8.24 -16.76
#